data_AF-A0A535PBA8-F1
#
_entry.id   AF-A0A535PBA8-F1
#
_cell.length_a   1.000
_cell.length_b   1.000
_cell.length_c   1.000
_cell.angle_alpha   90.00
_cell.angle_beta   90.00
_cell.angle_gamma   90.00
#
_symmetry.space_group_name_H-M   'P 1'
#
loop_
_entity.id
_entity.type
_entity.pdbx_description
1 polymer ?
#
loop_
_entity_poly.entity_id
_entity_poly.type
_entity_poly.pdbx_seq_one_letter_code
_entity_poly.pdbx_strand_id
1 'polypeptide(L)'
;MSRYIRYWYTYRTAVALLMALVLSGVMFWLYTQQLTCDAHAQGCLVNLSVHPEDRFFTPYDPGKPRDEIVIVGIDNDTLARLPDADRHYPLSRNLYASALERLEAAGARVVAFDIGFPDRSENDDQFASSLARASVPVVLAYAAGDSEIKDGRLVQTGVDQIPIRGFRCLD
;
A
#
# COMPACT_ATOMS: atom_id res chain seq x y z
N MET A 1 31.50 0.29 53.96
CA MET A 1 30.51 0.23 52.86
C MET A 1 30.35 1.56 52.08
N SER A 2 31.33 2.49 52.11
CA SER A 2 31.21 3.83 51.49
C SER A 2 32.14 4.05 50.27
N ARG A 3 33.20 3.24 50.11
CA ARG A 3 34.15 3.37 48.99
C ARG A 3 33.58 2.97 47.62
N TYR A 4 32.62 2.05 47.57
CA TYR A 4 32.01 1.60 46.30
C TYR A 4 31.11 2.66 45.64
N ILE A 5 30.48 3.54 46.42
CA ILE A 5 29.54 4.56 45.92
C ILE A 5 30.30 5.70 45.21
N ARG A 6 31.54 5.98 45.60
CA ARG A 6 32.34 7.11 45.07
C ARG A 6 32.85 6.85 43.64
N TYR A 7 33.09 5.59 43.28
CA TYR A 7 33.52 5.21 41.93
C TYR A 7 32.37 5.16 40.92
N TRP A 8 31.14 4.91 41.38
CA TRP A 8 29.98 4.79 40.50
C TRP A 8 29.78 6.04 39.64
N TYR A 9 29.97 7.25 40.19
CA TYR A 9 29.85 8.50 39.42
C TYR A 9 30.91 8.65 38.32
N THR A 10 32.15 8.21 38.57
CA THR A 10 33.26 8.28 37.60
C THR A 10 33.11 7.23 36.50
N TYR A 11 32.61 6.03 36.83
CA TYR A 11 32.34 4.99 35.84
C TYR A 11 30.99 5.20 35.13
N ARG A 12 30.04 5.93 35.71
CA ARG A 12 28.71 6.16 35.10
C ARG A 12 28.82 6.81 33.74
N THR A 13 29.68 7.82 33.58
CA THR A 13 29.88 8.51 32.30
C THR A 13 30.58 7.59 31.31
N ALA A 14 31.63 6.87 31.72
CA ALA A 14 32.32 5.92 30.87
C ALA A 14 31.38 4.78 30.39
N VAL A 15 30.58 4.22 31.29
CA VAL A 15 29.58 3.19 30.98
C VAL A 15 28.50 3.76 30.06
N ALA A 16 28.03 4.99 30.30
CA ALA A 16 27.05 5.64 29.41
C ALA A 16 27.59 5.85 28.00
N LEU A 17 28.84 6.30 27.85
CA LEU A 17 29.48 6.48 26.55
C LEU A 17 29.69 5.13 25.84
N LEU A 18 30.09 4.10 26.57
CA LEU A 18 30.22 2.75 26.02
C LEU A 18 28.87 2.20 25.55
N MET A 19 27.82 2.32 26.36
CA MET A 19 26.46 1.91 25.96
C MET A 19 25.99 2.68 24.73
N ALA A 20 26.20 4.01 24.68
CA ALA A 20 25.84 4.81 23.53
C ALA A 20 26.58 4.36 22.26
N LEU A 21 27.89 4.10 22.36
CA LEU A 21 28.69 3.65 21.22
C LEU A 21 28.26 2.26 20.73
N VAL A 22 27.99 1.32 21.64
CA VAL A 22 27.47 0.00 21.28
C VAL A 22 26.10 0.12 20.62
N LEU A 23 25.18 0.90 21.21
CA LEU A 23 23.85 1.11 20.64
C LEU A 23 23.92 1.75 19.26
N SER A 24 24.74 2.78 19.08
CA SER A 24 24.95 3.42 17.78
C SER A 24 25.55 2.45 16.76
N GLY A 25 26.53 1.63 17.16
CA GLY A 25 27.13 0.62 16.29
C GLY A 25 26.13 -0.46 15.87
N VAL A 26 25.31 -0.95 16.80
CA VAL A 26 24.24 -1.91 16.52
C VAL A 26 23.20 -1.28 15.58
N MET A 27 22.75 -0.06 15.85
CA MET A 27 21.78 0.64 15.00
C MET A 27 22.33 0.87 13.59
N PHE A 28 23.61 1.25 13.47
CA PHE A 28 24.26 1.42 12.18
C PHE A 28 24.37 0.09 11.42
N TRP A 29 24.73 -1.00 12.11
CA TRP A 29 24.77 -2.33 11.51
C TRP A 29 23.39 -2.80 11.05
N LEU A 30 22.33 -2.59 11.86
CA LEU A 30 20.96 -2.92 11.46
C LEU A 30 20.50 -2.07 10.26
N TYR A 31 20.88 -0.80 10.20
CA TYR A 31 20.61 0.07 9.05
C TYR A 31 21.30 -0.44 7.77
N THR A 32 22.55 -0.92 7.87
CA THR A 32 23.23 -1.48 6.69
C THR A 32 22.60 -2.80 6.24
N GLN A 33 22.14 -3.63 7.17
CA GLN A 33 21.35 -4.83 6.86
C GLN A 33 20.06 -4.46 6.12
N GLN A 34 19.34 -3.46 6.62
CA GLN A 34 18.11 -2.95 6.01
C GLN A 34 18.33 -2.54 4.54
N LEU A 35 19.31 -1.67 4.27
CA LEU A 35 19.65 -1.23 2.92
C LEU A 35 20.04 -2.40 1.99
N THR A 36 20.79 -3.38 2.51
CA THR A 36 21.26 -4.54 1.73
C THR A 36 20.10 -5.45 1.34
N CYS A 37 19.17 -5.69 2.27
CA CYS A 37 17.97 -6.48 2.02
C CYS A 37 17.01 -5.78 1.05
N ASP A 38 16.79 -4.48 1.20
CA ASP A 38 15.91 -3.70 0.30
C ASP A 38 16.45 -3.66 -1.14
N ALA A 39 17.77 -3.54 -1.29
CA ALA A 39 18.45 -3.57 -2.58
C ALA A 39 18.55 -4.98 -3.19
N HIS A 40 18.04 -6.02 -2.51
CA HIS A 40 18.18 -7.43 -2.91
C HIS A 40 19.63 -7.84 -3.18
N ALA A 41 20.58 -7.25 -2.44
CA ALA A 41 22.00 -7.53 -2.56
C ALA A 41 22.40 -8.78 -1.76
N GLN A 42 23.49 -9.44 -2.17
CA GLN A 42 24.01 -10.60 -1.44
C GLN A 42 24.52 -10.18 -0.05
N GLY A 43 24.26 -11.01 0.97
CA GLY A 43 24.71 -10.75 2.35
C GLY A 43 23.67 -10.17 3.30
N CYS A 44 22.38 -10.16 2.93
CA CYS A 44 21.27 -9.92 3.85
C CYS A 44 21.20 -11.06 4.89
N LEU A 45 21.53 -10.76 6.14
CA LEU A 45 21.48 -11.71 7.27
C LEU A 45 20.20 -11.53 8.11
N VAL A 46 19.69 -10.29 8.20
CA VAL A 46 18.51 -9.94 8.99
C VAL A 46 17.65 -8.94 8.22
N ASN A 47 16.41 -9.31 7.90
CA ASN A 47 15.45 -8.41 7.27
C ASN A 47 14.70 -7.57 8.32
N LEU A 48 15.06 -6.29 8.43
CA LEU A 48 14.40 -5.32 9.33
C LEU A 48 13.38 -4.41 8.63
N SER A 49 13.39 -4.34 7.30
CA SER A 49 12.63 -3.35 6.53
C SER A 49 11.14 -3.63 6.39
N VAL A 50 10.68 -4.77 6.92
CA VAL A 50 9.25 -5.04 6.99
C VAL A 50 8.64 -4.07 7.99
N HIS A 51 7.68 -3.27 7.52
CA HIS A 51 6.86 -2.48 8.42
C HIS A 51 6.30 -3.43 9.51
N PRO A 52 6.19 -3.02 10.79
CA PRO A 52 5.62 -3.89 11.82
C PRO A 52 4.27 -4.49 11.40
N GLU A 53 3.48 -3.73 10.64
CA GLU A 53 2.23 -4.15 10.01
C GLU A 53 2.40 -5.29 8.98
N ASP A 54 3.51 -5.34 8.24
CA ASP A 54 3.85 -6.43 7.30
C ASP A 54 4.16 -7.75 8.02
N ARG A 55 4.31 -7.77 9.35
CA ARG A 55 4.38 -9.05 10.10
C ARG A 55 3.01 -9.67 10.34
N PHE A 56 1.93 -8.90 10.26
CA PHE A 56 0.57 -9.42 10.36
C PHE A 56 0.10 -10.05 9.05
N PHE A 57 0.70 -9.65 7.93
CA PHE A 57 0.45 -10.22 6.62
C PHE A 57 1.66 -11.02 6.19
N THR A 58 1.57 -12.35 6.08
CA THR A 58 2.70 -13.14 5.56
C THR A 58 3.09 -12.58 4.19
N PRO A 59 4.29 -11.97 4.03
CA PRO A 59 4.67 -11.39 2.75
C PRO A 59 4.74 -12.52 1.74
N TYR A 60 3.85 -12.48 0.75
CA TYR A 60 3.92 -13.40 -0.38
C TYR A 60 5.04 -12.91 -1.29
N ASP A 61 6.26 -13.38 -1.06
CA ASP A 61 7.36 -13.24 -2.00
C ASP A 61 7.50 -14.55 -2.81
N PRO A 62 6.95 -14.61 -4.02
CA PRO A 62 7.04 -15.81 -4.85
C PRO A 62 8.46 -16.08 -5.38
N GLY A 63 9.44 -15.20 -5.15
CA GLY A 63 10.81 -15.27 -5.69
C GLY A 63 10.89 -15.08 -7.21
N LYS A 64 9.76 -15.16 -7.91
CA LYS A 64 9.56 -14.83 -9.33
C LYS A 64 8.17 -14.25 -9.52
N PRO A 65 7.99 -13.23 -10.39
CA PRO A 65 6.66 -12.75 -10.75
C PRO A 65 5.79 -13.91 -11.22
N ARG A 66 4.52 -13.93 -10.80
CA ARG A 66 3.56 -14.88 -11.36
C ARG A 66 3.06 -14.33 -12.68
N ASP A 67 3.16 -15.13 -13.75
CA ASP A 67 2.64 -14.78 -15.07
C ASP A 67 1.11 -14.59 -15.09
N GLU A 68 0.42 -15.00 -14.03
CA GLU A 68 -1.02 -14.87 -13.85
C GLU A 68 -1.47 -13.48 -13.38
N ILE A 69 -0.54 -12.62 -12.94
CA ILE A 69 -0.85 -11.27 -12.43
C ILE A 69 -0.30 -10.25 -13.43
N VAL A 70 -1.21 -9.45 -13.98
CA VAL A 70 -0.85 -8.36 -14.89
C VAL A 70 -1.13 -7.03 -14.18
N ILE A 71 -0.11 -6.18 -14.11
CA ILE A 71 -0.23 -4.80 -13.62
C ILE A 71 -0.35 -3.88 -14.83
N VAL A 72 -1.45 -3.14 -14.90
CA VAL A 72 -1.68 -2.12 -15.93
C VAL A 72 -1.43 -0.75 -15.32
N GLY A 73 -0.29 -0.15 -15.66
CA GLY A 73 0.05 1.21 -15.24
C GLY A 73 -0.57 2.26 -16.16
N ILE A 74 -0.90 3.42 -15.59
CA ILE A 74 -1.27 4.64 -16.34
C ILE A 74 -0.11 5.62 -16.17
N ASP A 75 0.47 6.05 -17.28
CA ASP A 75 1.61 6.97 -17.31
C ASP A 75 1.40 8.12 -18.30
N ASN A 76 2.37 9.02 -18.40
CA ASN A 76 2.29 10.17 -19.30
C ASN A 76 2.20 9.75 -20.77
N ASP A 77 2.83 8.64 -21.15
CA ASP A 77 2.75 8.09 -22.50
C ASP A 77 1.34 7.58 -22.82
N THR A 78 0.67 7.00 -21.83
CA THR A 78 -0.74 6.61 -21.91
C THR A 78 -1.61 7.84 -22.17
N LEU A 79 -1.45 8.91 -21.37
CA LEU A 79 -2.22 10.14 -21.55
C LEU A 79 -1.96 10.79 -22.92
N ALA A 80 -0.71 10.83 -23.37
CA ALA A 80 -0.34 11.41 -24.66
C ALA A 80 -1.01 10.71 -25.86
N ARG A 81 -1.36 9.42 -25.72
CA ARG A 81 -2.06 8.63 -26.74
C ARG A 81 -3.57 8.78 -26.70
N LEU A 82 -4.13 9.37 -25.66
CA LEU A 82 -5.57 9.59 -25.53
C LEU A 82 -6.04 10.81 -26.34
N PRO A 83 -7.33 10.80 -26.76
CA PRO A 83 -7.98 11.98 -27.34
C PRO A 83 -7.87 13.19 -26.39
N ASP A 84 -7.94 14.40 -26.93
CA ASP A 84 -7.78 15.63 -26.14
C ASP A 84 -8.76 15.70 -24.95
N ALA A 85 -9.98 15.17 -25.11
CA ALA A 85 -11.00 15.14 -24.05
C ALA A 85 -10.62 14.28 -22.84
N ASP A 86 -9.73 13.30 -23.02
CA ASP A 86 -9.29 12.35 -21.99
C ASP A 86 -7.79 12.47 -21.67
N ARG A 87 -7.10 13.50 -22.21
CA ARG A 87 -5.66 13.73 -21.99
C ARG A 87 -5.42 14.42 -20.63
N HIS A 88 -5.93 13.83 -19.56
CA HIS A 88 -5.68 14.28 -18.20
C HIS A 88 -5.82 13.12 -17.22
N TYR A 89 -5.24 13.29 -16.03
CA TYR A 89 -5.53 12.44 -14.90
C TYR A 89 -6.34 13.22 -13.86
N PRO A 90 -7.38 12.64 -13.23
CA PRO A 90 -7.91 11.28 -13.42
C PRO A 90 -8.55 11.05 -14.80
N LEU A 91 -8.49 9.82 -15.33
CA LEU A 91 -9.18 9.46 -16.58
C LEU A 91 -10.71 9.52 -16.43
N SER A 92 -11.43 9.69 -17.54
CA SER A 92 -12.89 9.64 -17.57
C SER A 92 -13.43 8.25 -17.17
N ARG A 93 -14.62 8.23 -16.53
CA ARG A 93 -15.24 7.00 -16.02
C ARG A 93 -15.51 5.95 -17.11
N ASN A 94 -15.74 6.39 -18.34
CA ASN A 94 -15.98 5.52 -19.50
C ASN A 94 -14.75 4.73 -19.92
N LEU A 95 -13.54 5.27 -19.71
CA LEU A 95 -12.32 4.54 -19.98
C LEU A 95 -12.14 3.38 -19.00
N TYR A 96 -12.50 3.55 -17.73
CA TYR A 96 -12.49 2.46 -16.75
C TYR A 96 -13.54 1.39 -17.04
N ALA A 97 -14.75 1.80 -17.44
CA ALA A 97 -15.80 0.87 -17.89
C ALA A 97 -15.33 0.04 -19.11
N SER A 98 -14.74 0.71 -20.11
CA SER A 98 -14.20 0.05 -21.30
C SER A 98 -13.01 -0.86 -20.98
N ALA A 99 -12.18 -0.48 -20.01
CA ALA A 99 -11.06 -1.30 -19.55
C ALA A 99 -11.57 -2.58 -18.89
N LEU A 100 -12.58 -2.49 -18.02
CA LEU A 100 -13.21 -3.63 -17.38
C LEU A 100 -13.73 -4.63 -18.43
N GLU A 101 -14.54 -4.17 -19.39
CA GLU A 101 -15.09 -5.02 -20.46
C GLU A 101 -14.00 -5.72 -21.28
N ARG A 102 -12.91 -5.01 -21.60
CA ARG A 102 -11.78 -5.56 -22.36
C ARG A 102 -10.96 -6.58 -21.56
N LEU A 103 -10.75 -6.32 -20.27
CA LEU A 103 -10.02 -7.24 -19.39
C LEU A 103 -10.82 -8.53 -19.18
N GLU A 104 -12.14 -8.43 -18.99
CA GLU A 104 -13.02 -9.60 -18.96
C GLU A 104 -12.96 -10.40 -20.27
N ALA A 105 -13.09 -9.72 -21.41
CA ALA A 105 -12.99 -10.36 -22.73
C ALA A 105 -11.62 -11.01 -22.99
N ALA A 106 -10.55 -10.47 -22.39
CA ALA A 106 -9.21 -11.04 -22.44
C ALA A 106 -9.01 -12.25 -21.49
N GLY A 107 -10.02 -12.61 -20.68
CA GLY A 107 -9.99 -13.76 -19.79
C GLY A 107 -9.46 -13.47 -18.39
N ALA A 108 -9.45 -12.20 -17.96
CA ALA A 108 -9.16 -11.87 -16.57
C ALA A 108 -10.15 -12.58 -15.64
N ARG A 109 -9.67 -13.25 -14.58
CA ARG A 109 -10.53 -13.95 -13.60
C ARG A 109 -11.01 -13.03 -12.47
N VAL A 110 -10.30 -11.94 -12.24
CA VAL A 110 -10.57 -10.88 -11.25
C VAL A 110 -9.97 -9.60 -11.82
N VAL A 111 -10.65 -8.47 -11.63
CA VAL A 111 -10.12 -7.15 -12.00
C VAL A 111 -10.03 -6.29 -10.74
N ALA A 112 -8.86 -5.68 -10.50
CA ALA A 112 -8.66 -4.78 -9.37
C ALA A 112 -8.29 -3.38 -9.89
N PHE A 113 -9.03 -2.37 -9.45
CA PHE A 113 -8.72 -0.96 -9.71
C PHE A 113 -8.06 -0.37 -8.47
N ASP A 114 -6.73 -0.23 -8.50
CA ASP A 114 -5.99 0.55 -7.49
C ASP A 114 -6.06 2.05 -7.80
N ILE A 115 -7.28 2.55 -7.93
CA ILE A 115 -7.60 3.93 -8.31
C ILE A 115 -8.74 4.40 -7.43
N GLY A 116 -8.53 5.53 -6.76
CA GLY A 116 -9.56 6.16 -5.96
C GLY A 116 -10.61 6.84 -6.86
N PHE A 117 -11.89 6.62 -6.55
CA PHE A 117 -13.02 7.33 -7.14
C PHE A 117 -13.73 8.22 -6.09
N PRO A 118 -13.01 9.16 -5.43
CA PRO A 118 -13.55 9.92 -4.29
C PRO A 118 -14.67 10.88 -4.69
N ASP A 119 -14.52 11.52 -5.85
CA ASP A 119 -15.43 12.56 -6.34
C ASP A 119 -16.39 12.01 -7.39
N ARG A 120 -17.59 12.62 -7.44
CA ARG A 120 -18.54 12.42 -8.53
C ARG A 120 -17.93 12.89 -9.83
N SER A 121 -18.12 12.10 -10.89
CA SER A 121 -17.63 12.40 -12.23
C SER A 121 -18.73 12.17 -13.25
N GLU A 122 -18.56 12.78 -14.43
CA GLU A 122 -19.39 12.45 -15.57
C GLU A 122 -19.24 10.95 -15.90
N ASN A 123 -20.36 10.32 -16.22
CA ASN A 123 -20.46 8.89 -16.53
C ASN A 123 -20.21 7.91 -15.36
N ASP A 124 -20.32 8.36 -14.10
CA ASP A 124 -20.37 7.44 -12.96
C ASP A 124 -21.48 6.38 -13.12
N ASP A 125 -22.66 6.75 -13.65
CA ASP A 125 -23.76 5.81 -13.90
C ASP A 125 -23.39 4.71 -14.91
N GLN A 126 -22.61 5.06 -15.94
CA GLN A 126 -22.14 4.10 -16.93
C GLN A 126 -21.12 3.15 -16.32
N PHE A 127 -20.19 3.67 -15.52
CA PHE A 127 -19.21 2.84 -14.83
C PHE A 127 -19.89 1.94 -13.77
N ALA A 128 -20.81 2.47 -12.97
CA ALA A 128 -21.63 1.68 -12.06
C ALA A 128 -22.38 0.54 -12.78
N SER A 129 -22.97 0.85 -13.93
CA SER A 129 -23.64 -0.14 -14.76
C SER A 129 -22.70 -1.22 -15.29
N SER A 130 -21.45 -0.86 -15.63
CA SER A 130 -20.44 -1.84 -16.05
C SER A 130 -20.00 -2.74 -14.90
N LEU A 131 -19.81 -2.18 -13.69
CA LEU A 131 -19.48 -2.92 -12.49
C LEU A 131 -20.60 -3.89 -12.10
N ALA A 132 -21.85 -3.46 -12.17
CA ALA A 132 -23.01 -4.30 -11.86
C ALA A 132 -23.23 -5.44 -12.86
N ARG A 133 -22.75 -5.29 -14.11
CA ARG A 133 -22.83 -6.32 -15.16
C ARG A 133 -21.56 -7.16 -15.28
N ALA A 134 -20.51 -6.82 -14.52
CA ALA A 134 -19.24 -7.52 -14.55
C ALA A 134 -19.44 -9.01 -14.31
N SER A 135 -18.86 -9.84 -15.17
CA SER A 135 -18.96 -11.29 -15.05
C SER A 135 -17.92 -11.86 -14.08
N VAL A 136 -16.95 -11.04 -13.68
CA VAL A 136 -15.86 -11.41 -12.79
C VAL A 136 -15.85 -10.53 -11.54
N PRO A 137 -15.27 -10.99 -10.42
CA PRO A 137 -15.12 -10.16 -9.23
C PRO A 137 -14.31 -8.90 -9.54
N VAL A 138 -14.84 -7.74 -9.15
CA VAL A 138 -14.15 -6.46 -9.26
C VAL A 138 -13.80 -5.95 -7.86
N VAL A 139 -12.54 -5.61 -7.66
CA VAL A 139 -12.03 -5.01 -6.42
C VAL A 139 -11.75 -3.54 -6.68
N LEU A 140 -12.30 -2.66 -5.85
CA LEU A 140 -12.09 -1.22 -5.95
C LEU A 140 -11.23 -0.77 -4.76
N ALA A 141 -10.19 0.04 -5.04
CA ALA A 141 -9.47 0.72 -3.99
C ALA A 141 -10.37 1.75 -3.30
N TYR A 142 -10.16 1.86 -2.00
CA TYR A 142 -10.87 2.77 -1.15
C TYR A 142 -9.89 3.59 -0.34
N ALA A 143 -9.97 4.92 -0.44
CA ALA A 143 -9.20 5.80 0.42
C ALA A 143 -9.74 5.70 1.84
N ALA A 144 -8.85 5.40 2.80
CA ALA A 144 -9.23 5.35 4.21
C ALA A 144 -9.88 6.69 4.62
N GLY A 145 -11.09 6.61 5.17
CA GLY A 145 -11.72 7.75 5.84
C GLY A 145 -11.18 7.93 7.25
N ASP A 146 -11.77 8.87 7.98
CA ASP A 146 -11.53 8.99 9.43
C ASP A 146 -11.80 7.64 10.10
N SER A 147 -10.98 7.28 11.08
CA SER A 147 -11.09 6.00 11.76
C SER A 147 -11.29 6.25 13.25
N GLU A 148 -12.39 5.74 13.79
CA GLU A 148 -12.73 5.83 15.21
C GLU A 148 -12.66 4.45 15.85
N ILE A 149 -12.17 4.37 17.08
CA ILE A 149 -12.27 3.12 17.86
C ILE A 149 -13.65 3.07 18.51
N LYS A 150 -14.49 2.12 18.11
CA LYS A 150 -15.80 1.84 18.71
C LYS A 150 -15.89 0.37 19.08
N ASP A 151 -16.29 0.08 20.32
CA ASP A 151 -16.45 -1.28 20.85
C ASP A 151 -15.23 -2.18 20.63
N GLY A 152 -14.02 -1.61 20.80
CA GLY A 152 -12.76 -2.33 20.60
C GLY A 152 -12.43 -2.66 19.14
N ARG A 153 -13.13 -2.05 18.19
CA ARG A 153 -12.89 -2.20 16.74
C ARG A 153 -12.56 -0.84 16.13
N LEU A 154 -11.70 -0.85 15.13
CA LEU A 154 -11.48 0.33 14.29
C LEU A 154 -12.62 0.40 13.27
N VAL A 155 -13.40 1.48 13.31
CA VAL A 155 -14.53 1.73 12.42
C VAL A 155 -14.21 2.96 11.58
N GLN A 156 -14.22 2.82 10.26
CA GLN A 156 -14.07 3.96 9.36
C GLN A 156 -15.40 4.76 9.28
N THR A 157 -15.31 6.06 9.49
CA THR A 157 -16.37 7.05 9.36
C THR A 157 -16.12 7.92 8.12
N GLY A 158 -17.13 8.69 7.69
CA GLY A 158 -17.03 9.54 6.49
C GLY A 158 -17.06 8.78 5.15
N VAL A 159 -17.16 7.46 5.19
CA VAL A 159 -17.12 6.60 3.98
C VAL A 159 -18.34 6.71 3.07
N ASP A 160 -19.41 7.31 3.57
CA ASP A 160 -20.66 7.55 2.81
C ASP A 160 -20.58 8.76 1.86
N GLN A 161 -19.51 9.56 1.92
CA GLN A 161 -19.34 10.74 1.05
C GLN A 161 -18.79 10.38 -0.33
N ILE A 162 -18.26 9.16 -0.48
CA ILE A 162 -17.71 8.64 -1.73
C ILE A 162 -18.81 7.82 -2.43
N PRO A 163 -19.00 7.93 -3.77
CA PRO A 163 -20.09 7.25 -4.51
C PRO A 163 -20.03 5.71 -4.52
N ILE A 164 -19.34 5.07 -3.58
CA ILE A 164 -19.21 3.60 -3.46
C ILE A 164 -20.55 2.91 -3.27
N ARG A 165 -21.52 3.55 -2.60
CA ARG A 165 -22.86 2.96 -2.49
C ARG A 165 -23.49 2.72 -3.87
N GLY A 166 -23.19 3.56 -4.86
CA GLY A 166 -23.62 3.36 -6.25
C GLY A 166 -22.84 2.27 -7.00
N PHE A 167 -21.65 1.92 -6.53
CA PHE A 167 -20.79 0.88 -7.11
C PHE A 167 -20.87 -0.46 -6.38
N ARG A 168 -21.54 -0.53 -5.22
CA ARG A 168 -21.80 -1.79 -4.53
C ARG A 168 -22.84 -2.57 -5.32
N CYS A 169 -22.49 -3.81 -5.64
CA CYS A 169 -23.50 -4.81 -5.98
C CYS A 169 -24.39 -4.97 -4.74
N LEU A 170 -25.70 -4.75 -4.92
CA LEU A 170 -26.72 -5.03 -3.91
C LEU A 170 -26.52 -6.47 -3.43
N ASP A 171 -26.21 -6.61 -2.15
CA ASP A 171 -26.40 -7.82 -1.36
C ASP A 171 -27.87 -8.26 -1.34
#